data_AF-A0A3B6N0Q1-F1
#
_entry.id   AF-A0A3B6N0Q1-F1
#
_cell.length_a   1.000
_cell.length_b   1.000
_cell.length_c   1.000
_cell.angle_alpha   90.00
_cell.angle_beta   90.00
_cell.angle_gamma   90.00
#
_symmetry.space_group_name_H-M   'P 1'
#
loop_
_entity.id
_entity.type
_entity.pdbx_description
1 polymer ?
#
loop_
_entity_poly.entity_id
_entity_poly.type
_entity_poly.pdbx_seq_one_letter_code
_entity_poly.pdbx_strand_id
1 'polypeptide(L)'
;MEEQAPPVPTSRISVRKAVEVIQTFDDYKRWLVTEIGFGGMLKLPMLQKLNLKFSAWTMSKVCVERRAIVLSETKVLKFFAEDIHKVFGIPCGHRNVKGRDGFIKPEAVTFIKRTLGMDRTGVHSLRAAEEFLMRDISEASSKIEKDCFQIAFVIFVMGHVLAPRTKYDYGTIDYWGALANMENITQYNWCEFVLEFLLEAVRRLKNDMMANNHSTNLVGCHLFLQVCKHVFFSTHPPVHRNLSFAFMVHAHSHACSVKPLSLFQIFFLDNVDLGIFNKKHNVLPRISDFDQNSRKNMITIATDIGKGPTSYVKCMVNIAAQMTT
;
A
#
# COMPACT_ATOMS: atom_id res chain seq x y z
N MET A 1 22.38 -15.30 29.97
CA MET A 1 21.19 -14.51 29.58
C MET A 1 20.88 -14.88 28.15
N GLU A 2 19.78 -15.60 27.91
CA GLU A 2 19.29 -15.84 26.56
C GLU A 2 18.88 -14.51 25.94
N GLU A 3 19.54 -14.13 24.85
CA GLU A 3 19.18 -12.97 24.04
C GLU A 3 17.83 -13.26 23.38
N GLN A 4 16.76 -12.73 23.97
CA GLN A 4 15.39 -12.92 23.49
C GLN A 4 15.28 -12.30 22.09
N ALA A 5 15.10 -13.15 21.07
CA ALA A 5 15.03 -12.72 19.68
C ALA A 5 14.01 -11.57 19.52
N PRO A 6 14.35 -10.51 18.75
CA PRO A 6 13.48 -9.35 18.63
C PRO A 6 12.09 -9.76 18.12
N PRO A 7 11.00 -9.21 18.69
CA PRO A 7 9.64 -9.52 18.30
C PRO A 7 9.44 -9.31 16.79
N VAL A 8 8.81 -10.28 16.15
CA VAL A 8 8.49 -10.19 14.73
C VAL A 8 7.49 -9.05 14.51
N PRO A 9 7.74 -8.10 13.60
CA PRO A 9 6.81 -7.01 13.33
C PRO A 9 5.45 -7.57 12.92
N THR A 10 4.38 -6.97 13.43
CA THR A 10 3.01 -7.25 13.00
C THR A 10 2.50 -6.12 12.11
N SER A 11 1.44 -6.35 11.34
CA SER A 11 0.81 -5.28 10.58
C SER A 11 -0.71 -5.41 10.57
N ARG A 12 -1.36 -4.24 10.46
CA ARG A 12 -2.81 -4.12 10.28
C ARG A 12 -3.24 -4.10 8.82
N ILE A 13 -2.31 -4.02 7.85
CA ILE A 13 -2.66 -4.17 6.44
C ILE A 13 -3.21 -5.59 6.21
N SER A 14 -4.36 -5.70 5.57
CA SER A 14 -4.97 -6.95 5.14
C SER A 14 -5.44 -6.84 3.68
N VAL A 15 -4.49 -6.91 2.75
CA VAL A 15 -4.78 -6.92 1.30
C VAL A 15 -5.62 -8.14 0.94
N ARG A 16 -5.30 -9.31 1.50
CA ARG A 16 -6.06 -10.55 1.27
C ARG A 16 -7.54 -10.37 1.59
N LYS A 17 -7.87 -9.81 2.76
CA LYS A 17 -9.26 -9.58 3.16
C LYS A 17 -9.97 -8.63 2.21
N ALA A 18 -9.29 -7.57 1.79
CA ALA A 18 -9.84 -6.64 0.82
C ALA A 18 -10.15 -7.32 -0.51
N VAL A 19 -9.22 -8.12 -1.04
CA VAL A 19 -9.37 -8.84 -2.31
C VAL A 19 -10.48 -9.90 -2.21
N GLU A 20 -10.56 -10.67 -1.12
CA GLU A 20 -11.60 -11.69 -0.91
C GLU A 20 -13.02 -11.08 -1.00
N VAL A 21 -13.24 -9.90 -0.40
CA VAL A 21 -14.53 -9.18 -0.50
C VAL A 21 -14.74 -8.60 -1.91
N ILE A 22 -13.72 -7.95 -2.49
CA ILE A 22 -13.82 -7.35 -3.83
C ILE A 22 -14.12 -8.40 -4.91
N GLN A 23 -13.64 -9.63 -4.74
CA GLN A 23 -13.89 -10.72 -5.68
C GLN A 23 -15.36 -11.17 -5.72
N THR A 24 -16.15 -10.88 -4.69
CA THR A 24 -17.60 -11.19 -4.68
C THR A 24 -18.45 -10.16 -5.42
N PHE A 25 -17.87 -9.03 -5.84
CA PHE A 25 -18.61 -7.96 -6.50
C PHE A 25 -18.96 -8.33 -7.93
N ASP A 26 -20.23 -8.15 -8.27
CA ASP A 26 -20.74 -8.12 -9.63
C ASP A 26 -20.30 -6.84 -10.37
N ASP A 27 -20.67 -6.76 -11.65
CA ASP A 27 -20.30 -5.63 -12.51
C ASP A 27 -20.91 -4.31 -12.02
N TYR A 28 -22.10 -4.34 -11.43
CA TYR A 28 -22.76 -3.13 -10.95
C TYR A 28 -22.05 -2.53 -9.73
N LYS A 29 -21.70 -3.36 -8.75
CA LYS A 29 -20.87 -2.97 -7.60
C LYS A 29 -19.50 -2.44 -8.03
N ARG A 30 -18.87 -3.08 -9.02
CA ARG A 30 -17.60 -2.62 -9.60
C ARG A 30 -17.73 -1.27 -10.28
N TRP A 31 -18.82 -1.05 -11.01
CA TRP A 31 -19.14 0.24 -11.60
C TRP A 31 -19.30 1.32 -10.52
N LEU A 32 -20.06 1.07 -9.45
CA LEU A 32 -20.20 2.01 -8.32
C LEU A 32 -18.84 2.40 -7.71
N VAL A 33 -17.91 1.46 -7.55
CA VAL A 33 -16.55 1.75 -7.04
C VAL A 33 -15.75 2.59 -8.04
N THR A 34 -15.95 2.38 -9.34
CA THR A 34 -15.24 3.12 -10.39
C THR A 34 -15.73 4.56 -10.48
N GLU A 35 -17.03 4.80 -10.34
CA GLU A 35 -17.65 6.14 -10.36
C GLU A 35 -17.06 7.09 -9.30
N ILE A 36 -16.69 6.56 -8.13
CA ILE A 36 -16.05 7.34 -7.06
C ILE A 36 -14.52 7.46 -7.22
N GLY A 37 -13.97 6.98 -8.33
CA GLY A 37 -12.53 7.07 -8.63
C GLY A 37 -11.65 6.11 -7.82
N PHE A 38 -12.24 5.09 -7.18
CA PHE A 38 -11.50 4.04 -6.46
C PHE A 38 -11.35 2.76 -7.29
N GLY A 39 -11.61 2.80 -8.60
CA GLY A 39 -11.56 1.64 -9.49
C GLY A 39 -10.20 0.92 -9.50
N GLY A 40 -9.09 1.60 -9.17
CA GLY A 40 -7.79 0.93 -9.03
C GLY A 40 -7.74 -0.11 -7.90
N MET A 41 -8.55 0.06 -6.85
CA MET A 41 -8.65 -0.89 -5.75
C MET A 41 -9.28 -2.22 -6.18
N LEU A 42 -10.10 -2.22 -7.24
CA LEU A 42 -10.66 -3.45 -7.81
C LEU A 42 -9.59 -4.35 -8.44
N LYS A 43 -8.40 -3.80 -8.70
CA LYS A 43 -7.28 -4.48 -9.36
C LYS A 43 -6.18 -4.92 -8.40
N LEU A 44 -6.43 -4.89 -7.09
CA LEU A 44 -5.47 -5.37 -6.10
C LEU A 44 -5.15 -6.86 -6.34
N PRO A 45 -3.87 -7.25 -6.40
CA PRO A 45 -3.51 -8.64 -6.56
C PRO A 45 -3.70 -9.39 -5.24
N MET A 46 -4.05 -10.67 -5.32
CA MET A 46 -4.06 -11.56 -4.16
C MET A 46 -2.65 -11.71 -3.59
N LEU A 47 -2.37 -11.03 -2.47
CA LEU A 47 -1.10 -11.11 -1.74
C LEU A 47 -1.22 -12.09 -0.57
N GLN A 48 -0.42 -13.16 -0.60
CA GLN A 48 -0.43 -14.20 0.44
C GLN A 48 0.16 -13.70 1.78
N LYS A 49 1.26 -12.93 1.77
CA LYS A 49 1.92 -12.42 2.99
C LYS A 49 2.87 -11.23 2.75
N LEU A 50 2.70 -10.12 3.46
CA LEU A 50 3.64 -8.99 3.37
C LEU A 50 4.97 -9.29 4.07
N ASN A 51 6.08 -8.83 3.50
CA ASN A 51 7.40 -8.88 4.17
C ASN A 51 7.53 -7.74 5.18
N LEU A 52 7.09 -7.98 6.41
CA LEU A 52 7.03 -6.95 7.45
C LEU A 52 8.41 -6.49 7.96
N LYS A 53 9.44 -7.35 7.86
CA LYS A 53 10.83 -6.95 8.15
C LYS A 53 11.30 -5.90 7.12
N PHE A 54 10.99 -6.12 5.84
CA PHE A 54 11.32 -5.17 4.79
C PHE A 54 10.50 -3.87 4.89
N SER A 55 9.22 -3.96 5.27
CA SER A 55 8.41 -2.76 5.57
C SER A 55 9.06 -1.92 6.67
N ALA A 56 9.39 -2.53 7.82
CA ALA A 56 10.01 -1.85 8.94
C ALA A 56 11.37 -1.23 8.55
N TRP A 57 12.19 -1.96 7.80
CA TRP A 57 13.46 -1.46 7.29
C TRP A 57 13.27 -0.26 6.34
N THR A 58 12.32 -0.35 5.40
CA THR A 58 12.10 0.74 4.44
C THR A 58 11.55 1.98 5.15
N MET A 59 10.62 1.81 6.07
CA MET A 59 10.08 2.88 6.91
C MET A 59 11.16 3.53 7.79
N SER A 60 12.13 2.77 8.33
CA SER A 60 13.23 3.36 9.12
C SER A 60 14.14 4.26 8.27
N LYS A 61 14.25 3.98 6.97
CA LYS A 61 14.97 4.81 6.01
C LYS A 61 14.20 6.05 5.55
N VAL A 62 12.92 6.21 5.89
CA VAL A 62 12.15 7.40 5.48
C VAL A 62 12.56 8.63 6.30
N CYS A 63 13.01 9.69 5.63
CA CYS A 63 13.03 11.05 6.15
C CYS A 63 11.66 11.68 5.91
N VAL A 64 10.97 12.00 7.00
CA VAL A 64 9.58 12.45 6.96
C VAL A 64 9.47 13.87 6.43
N GLU A 65 10.40 14.73 6.81
CA GLU A 65 10.47 16.14 6.42
C GLU A 65 10.70 16.28 4.92
N ARG A 66 11.56 15.42 4.36
CA ARG A 66 11.88 15.41 2.93
C ARG A 66 10.92 14.58 2.10
N ARG A 67 9.97 13.88 2.75
CA ARG A 67 9.09 12.86 2.14
C ARG A 67 9.89 11.92 1.24
N ALA A 68 10.94 11.32 1.82
CA ALA A 68 11.90 10.58 1.03
C ALA A 68 12.47 9.36 1.74
N ILE A 69 12.79 8.30 1.00
CA ILE A 69 13.58 7.16 1.49
C ILE A 69 15.06 7.50 1.32
N VAL A 70 15.80 7.59 2.43
CA VAL A 70 17.24 7.88 2.48
C VAL A 70 18.00 6.56 2.65
N LEU A 71 18.59 6.08 1.56
CA LEU A 71 19.38 4.84 1.55
C LEU A 71 20.86 5.11 1.84
N SER A 72 21.37 6.25 1.38
CA SER A 72 22.69 6.82 1.68
C SER A 72 22.66 8.33 1.46
N GLU A 73 23.75 9.03 1.77
CA GLU A 73 23.87 10.48 1.56
C GLU A 73 23.58 10.90 0.11
N THR A 74 23.96 10.06 -0.85
CA THR A 74 23.78 10.29 -2.28
C THR A 74 22.55 9.62 -2.88
N LYS A 75 21.81 8.82 -2.09
CA LYS A 75 20.66 8.04 -2.57
C LYS A 75 19.42 8.38 -1.75
N VAL A 76 18.69 9.38 -2.23
CA VAL A 76 17.47 9.91 -1.62
C VAL A 76 16.32 9.79 -2.63
N LEU A 77 15.24 9.09 -2.25
CA LEU A 77 14.09 8.82 -3.11
C LEU A 77 12.87 9.57 -2.60
N LYS A 78 12.51 10.69 -3.22
CA LYS A 78 11.30 11.45 -2.87
C LYS A 78 10.05 10.73 -3.36
N PHE A 79 8.94 10.91 -2.65
CA PHE A 79 7.63 10.43 -3.04
C PHE A 79 6.55 11.46 -2.71
N PHE A 80 5.51 11.51 -3.53
CA PHE A 80 4.43 12.49 -3.47
C PHE A 80 3.05 11.80 -3.59
N ALA A 81 1.98 12.57 -3.44
CA ALA A 81 0.62 12.05 -3.52
C ALA A 81 0.34 11.38 -4.88
N GLU A 82 0.86 11.93 -5.97
CA GLU A 82 0.70 11.41 -7.32
C GLU A 82 1.27 9.99 -7.47
N ASP A 83 2.30 9.64 -6.69
CA ASP A 83 2.85 8.29 -6.69
C ASP A 83 1.88 7.29 -6.04
N ILE A 84 1.12 7.71 -5.02
CA ILE A 84 0.04 6.91 -4.43
C ILE A 84 -1.04 6.65 -5.50
N HIS A 85 -1.39 7.67 -6.29
CA HIS A 85 -2.34 7.53 -7.40
C HIS A 85 -1.85 6.51 -8.43
N LYS A 86 -0.59 6.59 -8.86
CA LYS A 86 0.00 5.65 -9.83
C LYS A 86 -0.01 4.21 -9.32
N VAL A 87 0.25 4.01 -8.02
CA VAL A 87 0.30 2.67 -7.41
C VAL A 87 -1.09 2.07 -7.20
N PHE A 88 -2.04 2.84 -6.67
CA PHE A 88 -3.33 2.32 -6.21
C PHE A 88 -4.52 2.68 -7.10
N GLY A 89 -4.40 3.70 -7.95
CA GLY A 89 -5.49 4.20 -8.78
C GLY A 89 -6.67 4.74 -7.96
N ILE A 90 -6.37 5.53 -6.91
CA ILE A 90 -7.34 6.24 -6.06
C ILE A 90 -7.27 7.75 -6.32
N PRO A 91 -8.28 8.56 -5.96
CA PRO A 91 -8.31 9.96 -6.40
C PRO A 91 -7.19 10.81 -5.76
N CYS A 92 -6.61 11.69 -6.59
CA CYS A 92 -5.59 12.67 -6.21
C CYS A 92 -6.10 14.07 -6.55
N GLY A 93 -7.26 14.42 -5.99
CA GLY A 93 -7.93 15.68 -6.29
C GLY A 93 -7.29 16.91 -5.61
N HIS A 94 -7.93 18.06 -5.77
CA HIS A 94 -7.44 19.34 -5.27
C HIS A 94 -7.97 19.71 -3.87
N ARG A 95 -9.04 19.05 -3.39
CA ARG A 95 -9.61 19.33 -2.06
C ARG A 95 -8.88 18.54 -0.98
N ASN A 96 -8.62 19.16 0.15
CA ASN A 96 -8.04 18.46 1.29
C ASN A 96 -9.14 17.67 2.04
N VAL A 97 -8.93 16.36 2.24
CA VAL A 97 -9.85 15.46 2.97
C VAL A 97 -10.16 15.95 4.39
N LYS A 98 -9.16 16.52 5.08
CA LYS A 98 -9.28 17.11 6.42
C LYS A 98 -9.41 18.64 6.39
N GLY A 99 -9.62 19.23 5.21
CA GLY A 99 -9.73 20.66 5.02
C GLY A 99 -11.08 21.22 5.47
N ARG A 100 -11.31 22.51 5.17
CA ARG A 100 -12.59 23.21 5.45
C ARG A 100 -13.79 22.49 4.82
N ASP A 101 -13.60 21.97 3.61
CA ASP A 101 -14.61 21.18 2.88
C ASP A 101 -14.84 19.79 3.48
N GLY A 102 -14.04 19.38 4.46
CA GLY A 102 -14.20 18.16 5.26
C GLY A 102 -15.02 18.37 6.53
N PHE A 103 -15.56 19.57 6.77
CA PHE A 103 -16.46 19.80 7.89
C PHE A 103 -17.80 19.10 7.66
N ILE A 104 -18.23 18.30 8.64
CA ILE A 104 -19.51 17.59 8.63
C ILE A 104 -20.22 17.77 9.96
N LYS A 105 -21.53 18.00 9.87
CA LYS A 105 -22.39 18.09 11.06
C LYS A 105 -22.43 16.73 11.79
N PRO A 106 -22.30 16.68 13.13
CA PRO A 106 -22.36 15.43 13.89
C PRO A 106 -23.61 14.59 13.63
N GLU A 107 -24.73 15.24 13.34
CA GLU A 107 -26.01 14.59 13.02
C GLU A 107 -25.92 13.82 11.69
N ALA A 108 -25.22 14.37 10.69
CA ALA A 108 -25.00 13.70 9.42
C ALA A 108 -24.07 12.49 9.57
N VAL A 109 -23.02 12.60 10.39
CA VAL A 109 -22.17 11.44 10.75
C VAL A 109 -23.01 10.35 11.43
N THR A 110 -23.88 10.73 12.35
CA THR A 110 -24.75 9.80 13.08
C THR A 110 -25.73 9.10 12.14
N PHE A 111 -26.32 9.84 11.20
CA PHE A 111 -27.20 9.31 10.18
C PHE A 111 -26.48 8.27 9.30
N ILE A 112 -25.31 8.62 8.76
CA ILE A 112 -24.51 7.70 7.92
C ILE A 112 -24.13 6.44 8.72
N LYS A 113 -23.67 6.59 9.96
CA LYS A 113 -23.33 5.46 10.84
C LYS A 113 -24.52 4.53 11.06
N ARG A 114 -25.71 5.08 11.30
CA ARG A 114 -26.94 4.29 11.49
C ARG A 114 -27.32 3.52 10.23
N THR A 115 -27.25 4.17 9.06
CA THR A 115 -27.58 3.52 7.78
C THR A 115 -26.62 2.39 7.44
N LEU A 116 -25.34 2.55 7.80
CA LEU A 116 -24.30 1.53 7.65
C LEU A 116 -24.31 0.46 8.75
N GLY A 117 -25.19 0.56 9.75
CA GLY A 117 -25.20 -0.34 10.92
C GLY A 117 -23.98 -0.21 11.84
N MET A 118 -23.19 0.86 11.70
CA MET A 118 -22.01 1.15 12.51
C MET A 118 -22.35 1.68 13.91
N ASP A 119 -23.61 2.05 14.15
CA ASP A 119 -24.12 2.52 15.45
C ASP A 119 -24.37 1.38 16.45
N ARG A 120 -24.59 0.15 15.95
CA ARG A 120 -24.86 -1.05 16.76
C ARG A 120 -23.60 -1.78 17.18
N THR A 121 -22.50 -1.55 16.47
CA THR A 121 -21.22 -2.23 16.69
C THR A 121 -20.26 -1.28 17.41
N GLY A 122 -20.00 -1.48 18.70
CA GLY A 122 -18.85 -0.81 19.34
C GLY A 122 -17.57 -1.10 18.54
N VAL A 123 -16.65 -0.13 18.41
CA VAL A 123 -15.26 -0.20 17.86
C VAL A 123 -15.03 -0.97 16.54
N HIS A 124 -16.05 -1.47 15.84
CA HIS A 124 -15.94 -2.39 14.69
C HIS A 124 -16.51 -1.82 13.39
N SER A 125 -16.25 -0.54 13.11
CA SER A 125 -16.64 0.15 11.87
C SER A 125 -16.29 -0.64 10.59
N LEU A 126 -15.15 -1.33 10.56
CA LEU A 126 -14.73 -2.13 9.40
C LEU A 126 -15.58 -3.39 9.18
N ARG A 127 -16.05 -4.02 10.27
CA ARG A 127 -16.92 -5.20 10.16
C ARG A 127 -18.29 -4.80 9.62
N ALA A 128 -18.87 -3.71 10.14
CA ALA A 128 -20.12 -3.17 9.63
C ALA A 128 -20.01 -2.74 8.17
N ALA A 129 -18.88 -2.11 7.77
CA ALA A 129 -18.61 -1.81 6.37
C ALA A 129 -18.57 -3.07 5.51
N GLU A 130 -17.87 -4.12 5.96
CA GLU A 130 -17.81 -5.42 5.27
C GLU A 130 -19.21 -6.04 5.11
N GLU A 131 -19.99 -6.12 6.20
CA GLU A 131 -21.35 -6.66 6.18
C GLU A 131 -22.24 -5.88 5.20
N PHE A 132 -22.08 -4.55 5.11
CA PHE A 132 -22.80 -3.73 4.14
C PHE A 132 -22.40 -4.04 2.69
N LEU A 133 -21.10 -4.22 2.41
CA LEU A 133 -20.59 -4.55 1.07
C LEU A 133 -21.10 -5.91 0.54
N MET A 134 -21.43 -6.82 1.46
CA MET A 134 -21.95 -8.15 1.13
C MET A 134 -23.46 -8.17 0.83
N ARG A 135 -24.19 -7.05 1.01
CA ARG A 135 -25.62 -6.95 0.66
C ARG A 135 -25.84 -6.90 -0.84
N ASP A 136 -27.02 -7.29 -1.30
CA ASP A 136 -27.41 -7.12 -2.70
C ASP A 136 -27.64 -5.64 -3.02
N ILE A 137 -26.88 -5.13 -4.00
CA ILE A 137 -26.97 -3.76 -4.50
C ILE A 137 -27.07 -3.85 -6.00
N SER A 138 -28.12 -3.26 -6.56
CA SER A 138 -28.42 -3.31 -8.00
C SER A 138 -28.87 -1.95 -8.52
N GLU A 139 -29.13 -1.86 -9.82
CA GLU A 139 -29.70 -0.67 -10.44
C GLU A 139 -31.03 -0.24 -9.81
N ALA A 140 -31.83 -1.20 -9.31
CA ALA A 140 -33.10 -0.93 -8.65
C ALA A 140 -32.95 -0.43 -7.20
N SER A 141 -31.77 -0.53 -6.60
CA SER A 141 -31.52 -0.04 -5.24
C SER A 141 -31.70 1.47 -5.15
N SER A 142 -32.09 1.96 -3.97
CA SER A 142 -32.25 3.39 -3.73
C SER A 142 -30.92 4.14 -3.84
N LYS A 143 -30.96 5.45 -4.10
CA LYS A 143 -29.75 6.29 -4.12
C LYS A 143 -28.97 6.22 -2.81
N ILE A 144 -29.67 6.21 -1.67
CA ILE A 144 -29.07 6.11 -0.34
C ILE A 144 -28.30 4.80 -0.17
N GLU A 145 -28.83 3.67 -0.64
CA GLU A 145 -28.14 2.38 -0.56
C GLU A 145 -26.89 2.34 -1.42
N LYS A 146 -26.94 2.91 -2.63
CA LYS A 146 -25.79 3.02 -3.54
C LYS A 146 -24.70 3.91 -2.95
N ASP A 147 -25.07 5.05 -2.39
CA ASP A 147 -24.14 5.96 -1.73
C ASP A 147 -23.52 5.31 -0.48
N CYS A 148 -24.32 4.61 0.33
CA CYS A 148 -23.82 3.87 1.48
C CYS A 148 -22.87 2.74 1.08
N PHE A 149 -23.14 2.04 -0.03
CA PHE A 149 -22.22 1.02 -0.55
C PHE A 149 -20.86 1.63 -0.90
N GLN A 150 -20.85 2.76 -1.60
CA GLN A 150 -19.63 3.48 -1.95
C GLN A 150 -18.89 4.00 -0.70
N ILE A 151 -19.60 4.54 0.29
CA ILE A 151 -19.02 4.97 1.57
C ILE A 151 -18.40 3.78 2.31
N ALA A 152 -19.15 2.67 2.43
CA ALA A 152 -18.67 1.44 3.05
C ALA A 152 -17.41 0.93 2.36
N PHE A 153 -17.36 1.01 1.02
CA PHE A 153 -16.20 0.60 0.24
C PHE A 153 -14.96 1.42 0.59
N VAL A 154 -15.08 2.75 0.60
CA VAL A 154 -13.95 3.64 0.96
C VAL A 154 -13.49 3.35 2.39
N ILE A 155 -14.40 3.26 3.37
CA ILE A 155 -14.06 2.92 4.76
C ILE A 155 -13.32 1.59 4.86
N PHE A 156 -13.80 0.58 4.13
CA PHE A 156 -13.25 -0.76 4.13
C PHE A 156 -11.82 -0.80 3.57
N VAL A 157 -11.57 -0.23 2.39
CA VAL A 157 -10.22 -0.21 1.79
C VAL A 157 -9.26 0.71 2.54
N MET A 158 -9.75 1.82 3.10
CA MET A 158 -8.96 2.68 3.98
C MET A 158 -8.54 1.94 5.25
N GLY A 159 -9.45 1.22 5.90
CA GLY A 159 -9.16 0.49 7.12
C GLY A 159 -8.28 -0.76 6.95
N HIS A 160 -8.32 -1.41 5.78
CA HIS A 160 -7.56 -2.63 5.52
C HIS A 160 -6.27 -2.42 4.73
N VAL A 161 -6.16 -1.39 3.88
CA VAL A 161 -5.03 -1.28 2.93
C VAL A 161 -4.37 0.10 2.98
N LEU A 162 -5.15 1.16 2.84
CA LEU A 162 -4.60 2.49 2.53
C LEU A 162 -4.26 3.33 3.78
N ALA A 163 -5.01 3.21 4.87
CA ALA A 163 -4.72 3.92 6.12
C ALA A 163 -5.07 3.07 7.35
N PRO A 164 -4.55 1.82 7.44
CA PRO A 164 -4.90 0.94 8.54
C PRO A 164 -4.36 1.48 9.85
N ARG A 165 -5.25 1.58 10.84
CA ARG A 165 -4.97 2.17 12.17
C ARG A 165 -4.79 1.11 13.24
N THR A 166 -4.32 1.55 14.41
CA THR A 166 -4.31 0.71 15.63
C THR A 166 -5.71 0.46 16.19
N LYS A 167 -5.85 -0.61 16.98
CA LYS A 167 -7.12 -1.09 17.54
C LYS A 167 -7.92 -0.07 18.35
N TYR A 168 -7.25 0.88 18.97
CA TYR A 168 -7.87 1.92 19.80
C TYR A 168 -8.40 3.12 19.01
N ASP A 169 -8.18 3.16 17.69
CA ASP A 169 -8.52 4.30 16.81
C ASP A 169 -9.58 3.93 15.75
N TYR A 170 -10.25 2.77 15.88
CA TYR A 170 -11.34 2.37 14.97
C TYR A 170 -12.61 3.22 15.10
N GLY A 171 -12.71 4.03 16.18
CA GLY A 171 -13.85 4.91 16.45
C GLY A 171 -13.84 6.23 15.68
N THR A 172 -12.67 6.64 15.16
CA THR A 172 -12.43 7.99 14.61
C THR A 172 -12.09 7.91 13.13
N ILE A 173 -13.11 7.65 12.31
CA ILE A 173 -13.05 7.99 10.88
C ILE A 173 -13.03 9.52 10.80
N ASP A 174 -11.88 10.09 10.47
CA ASP A 174 -11.64 11.56 10.42
C ASP A 174 -11.81 12.15 9.02
N TYR A 175 -12.36 11.36 8.09
CA TYR A 175 -12.65 11.73 6.71
C TYR A 175 -14.16 11.66 6.39
N TRP A 176 -15.02 11.66 7.41
CA TRP A 176 -16.48 11.64 7.21
C TRP A 176 -16.97 12.80 6.33
N GLY A 177 -16.38 13.99 6.45
CA GLY A 177 -16.78 15.11 5.59
C GLY A 177 -16.51 14.89 4.12
N ALA A 178 -15.38 14.25 3.76
CA ALA A 178 -15.10 13.86 2.39
C ALA A 178 -16.07 12.78 1.86
N LEU A 179 -16.70 12.02 2.76
CA LEU A 179 -17.72 11.02 2.45
C LEU A 179 -19.16 11.58 2.47
N ALA A 180 -19.35 12.81 2.96
CA ALA A 180 -20.68 13.39 3.13
C ALA A 180 -21.34 13.75 1.80
N ASN A 181 -20.53 14.11 0.80
CA ASN A 181 -20.99 14.42 -0.54
C ASN A 181 -20.28 13.52 -1.56
N MET A 182 -21.03 12.55 -2.09
CA MET A 182 -20.55 11.56 -3.04
C MET A 182 -20.07 12.18 -4.36
N GLU A 183 -20.67 13.28 -4.80
CA GLU A 183 -20.30 13.98 -6.04
C GLU A 183 -18.89 14.58 -5.96
N ASN A 184 -18.40 14.84 -4.75
CA ASN A 184 -17.10 15.45 -4.52
C ASN A 184 -16.02 14.43 -4.16
N ILE A 185 -16.32 13.14 -3.96
CA ILE A 185 -15.33 12.15 -3.51
C ILE A 185 -14.08 12.17 -4.41
N THR A 186 -14.25 12.26 -5.72
CA THR A 186 -13.16 12.28 -6.70
C THR A 186 -12.33 13.57 -6.66
N GLN A 187 -12.89 14.66 -6.13
CA GLN A 187 -12.22 15.95 -6.00
C GLN A 187 -11.32 16.03 -4.76
N TYR A 188 -11.46 15.11 -3.80
CA TYR A 188 -10.59 15.06 -2.63
C TYR A 188 -9.27 14.36 -2.91
N ASN A 189 -8.21 14.84 -2.27
CA ASN A 189 -6.87 14.26 -2.32
C ASN A 189 -6.73 13.09 -1.33
N TRP A 190 -7.31 11.95 -1.67
CA TRP A 190 -7.16 10.72 -0.89
C TRP A 190 -5.71 10.23 -0.89
N CYS A 191 -4.96 10.52 -1.96
CA CYS A 191 -3.56 10.20 -2.06
C CYS A 191 -2.70 10.91 -1.00
N GLU A 192 -2.87 12.22 -0.84
CA GLU A 192 -2.18 13.01 0.20
C GLU A 192 -2.61 12.54 1.59
N PHE A 193 -3.89 12.25 1.81
CA PHE A 193 -4.36 11.69 3.08
C PHE A 193 -3.64 10.38 3.44
N VAL A 194 -3.52 9.46 2.48
CA VAL A 194 -2.81 8.17 2.65
C VAL A 194 -1.33 8.39 2.92
N LEU A 195 -0.72 9.33 2.20
CA LEU A 195 0.69 9.68 2.35
C LEU A 195 0.99 10.27 3.74
N GLU A 196 0.19 11.24 4.19
CA GLU A 196 0.31 11.82 5.54
C GLU A 196 0.18 10.75 6.63
N PHE A 197 -0.77 9.83 6.46
CA PHE A 197 -0.98 8.74 7.40
C PHE A 197 0.20 7.75 7.42
N LEU A 198 0.81 7.46 6.26
CA LEU A 198 2.05 6.69 6.19
C LEU A 198 3.21 7.41 6.88
N LEU A 199 3.37 8.72 6.68
CA LEU A 199 4.43 9.50 7.31
C LEU A 199 4.26 9.55 8.83
N GLU A 200 3.03 9.63 9.33
CA GLU A 200 2.76 9.53 10.77
C GLU A 200 3.11 8.14 11.32
N ALA A 201 2.78 7.07 10.58
CA ALA A 201 3.19 5.72 10.94
C ALA A 201 4.73 5.57 10.99
N VAL A 202 5.46 6.24 10.10
CA VAL A 202 6.93 6.29 10.10
C VAL A 202 7.45 7.01 11.34
N ARG A 203 6.89 8.18 11.71
CA ARG A 203 7.30 8.91 12.93
C ARG A 203 7.15 8.02 14.16
N ARG A 204 5.98 7.38 14.30
CA ARG A 204 5.71 6.46 15.40
C ARG A 204 6.71 5.31 15.45
N LEU A 205 6.96 4.65 14.31
CA LEU A 205 7.95 3.56 14.23
C LEU A 205 9.33 4.02 14.71
N LYS A 206 9.77 5.21 14.29
CA LYS A 206 11.07 5.75 14.68
C LYS A 206 11.14 6.07 16.17
N ASN A 207 10.07 6.61 16.74
CA ASN A 207 9.97 6.84 18.19
C ASN A 207 10.03 5.53 18.97
N ASP A 208 9.32 4.49 18.52
CA ASP A 208 9.38 3.15 19.12
C ASP A 208 10.80 2.56 19.06
N MET A 209 11.50 2.72 17.93
CA MET A 209 12.90 2.28 17.78
C MET A 209 13.85 3.04 18.73
N MET A 210 13.66 4.35 18.89
CA MET A 210 14.47 5.18 19.81
C MET A 210 14.21 4.83 21.28
N ALA A 211 12.97 4.47 21.63
CA ALA A 211 12.59 4.04 22.98
C ALA A 211 12.98 2.58 23.29
N ASN A 212 13.70 1.90 22.38
CA ASN A 212 14.02 0.47 22.44
C ASN A 212 12.77 -0.41 22.63
N ASN A 213 11.63 0.03 22.09
CA ASN A 213 10.39 -0.74 22.13
C ASN A 213 10.45 -1.83 21.06
N HIS A 214 10.64 -3.06 21.51
CA HIS A 214 10.80 -4.22 20.67
C HIS A 214 9.48 -4.66 19.98
N SER A 215 8.31 -4.19 20.45
CA SER A 215 7.01 -4.50 19.86
C SER A 215 6.69 -3.56 18.69
N THR A 216 7.02 -3.96 17.46
CA THR A 216 6.68 -3.16 16.27
C THR A 216 5.34 -3.57 15.65
N ASN A 217 4.33 -2.71 15.77
CA ASN A 217 3.07 -2.83 15.03
C ASN A 217 3.03 -1.82 13.89
N LEU A 218 3.19 -2.29 12.66
CA LEU A 218 3.22 -1.47 11.46
C LEU A 218 1.80 -1.08 11.04
N VAL A 219 1.55 0.23 11.11
CA VAL A 219 0.34 0.91 10.63
C VAL A 219 0.64 1.74 9.38
N GLY A 220 -0.41 2.32 8.78
CA GLY A 220 -0.31 3.09 7.54
C GLY A 220 0.01 2.26 6.30
N CYS A 221 0.03 2.90 5.14
CA CYS A 221 0.18 2.22 3.84
C CYS A 221 1.63 1.82 3.54
N HIS A 222 2.29 1.05 4.40
CA HIS A 222 3.66 0.61 4.12
C HIS A 222 3.76 -0.31 2.88
N LEU A 223 2.64 -0.84 2.39
CA LEU A 223 2.54 -1.47 1.07
C LEU A 223 3.00 -0.53 -0.05
N PHE A 224 2.71 0.76 0.03
CA PHE A 224 3.20 1.76 -0.93
C PHE A 224 4.72 1.72 -1.07
N LEU A 225 5.44 1.68 0.06
CA LEU A 225 6.90 1.65 0.08
C LEU A 225 7.48 0.34 -0.48
N GLN A 226 6.68 -0.73 -0.55
CA GLN A 226 7.07 -1.98 -1.19
C GLN A 226 6.85 -1.97 -2.72
N VAL A 227 6.00 -1.07 -3.24
CA VAL A 227 5.59 -1.03 -4.65
C VAL A 227 6.22 0.15 -5.41
N CYS A 228 6.47 1.28 -4.74
CA CYS A 228 6.94 2.51 -5.38
C CYS A 228 8.49 2.59 -5.49
N LYS A 229 9.08 2.29 -6.66
CA LYS A 229 10.28 3.05 -7.11
C LYS A 229 10.32 3.32 -8.63
N HIS A 230 9.36 4.08 -9.13
CA HIS A 230 9.40 4.54 -10.51
C HIS A 230 10.37 5.73 -10.74
N VAL A 231 11.64 5.65 -10.28
CA VAL A 231 12.77 6.53 -10.70
C VAL A 231 14.10 5.81 -10.37
N PHE A 232 14.42 4.70 -11.05
CA PHE A 232 15.75 4.09 -10.95
C PHE A 232 16.41 4.08 -12.33
N PHE A 233 17.49 4.86 -12.44
CA PHE A 233 18.44 5.08 -13.56
C PHE A 233 18.07 6.12 -14.63
N SER A 234 18.39 7.38 -14.36
CA SER A 234 19.02 8.31 -15.32
C SER A 234 19.70 9.36 -14.42
N THR A 235 21.03 9.51 -14.36
CA THR A 235 21.96 9.93 -15.43
C THR A 235 23.43 9.54 -15.11
N HIS A 236 24.10 8.82 -16.02
CA HIS A 236 25.54 8.74 -16.40
C HIS A 236 26.74 8.73 -15.38
N PRO A 237 27.94 8.22 -15.81
CA PRO A 237 28.88 7.46 -14.98
C PRO A 237 30.05 8.29 -14.41
N PRO A 238 30.74 7.85 -13.34
CA PRO A 238 32.13 8.18 -13.16
C PRO A 238 33.01 7.11 -13.80
N VAL A 239 33.86 7.60 -14.69
CA VAL A 239 35.00 6.92 -15.27
C VAL A 239 35.94 6.45 -14.13
N HIS A 240 36.28 5.16 -14.18
CA HIS A 240 37.41 4.49 -13.54
C HIS A 240 37.52 4.35 -12.01
N ARG A 241 37.55 3.05 -11.65
CA ARG A 241 38.48 2.32 -10.75
C ARG A 241 38.10 2.08 -9.29
N ASN A 242 37.96 0.77 -9.05
CA ASN A 242 38.40 -0.04 -7.90
C ASN A 242 37.40 -0.37 -6.78
N LEU A 243 37.13 -1.69 -6.72
CA LEU A 243 36.90 -2.57 -5.57
C LEU A 243 36.27 -1.95 -4.30
N SER A 244 34.96 -2.14 -4.15
CA SER A 244 34.31 -2.75 -2.96
C SER A 244 32.83 -2.38 -2.92
N PHE A 245 32.00 -3.16 -3.62
CA PHE A 245 30.53 -3.09 -3.47
C PHE A 245 29.90 -4.48 -3.34
N ALA A 246 30.68 -5.44 -2.86
CA ALA A 246 30.24 -6.81 -2.55
C ALA A 246 29.90 -7.03 -1.06
N PHE A 247 29.99 -6.00 -0.20
CA PHE A 247 29.73 -6.11 1.23
C PHE A 247 28.50 -5.29 1.65
N MET A 248 27.31 -5.76 1.25
CA MET A 248 26.09 -5.50 2.02
C MET A 248 25.00 -6.56 1.77
N VAL A 249 25.39 -7.84 1.64
CA VAL A 249 24.47 -9.00 1.68
C VAL A 249 25.05 -10.15 2.53
N HIS A 250 25.95 -9.84 3.48
CA HIS A 250 26.49 -10.85 4.40
C HIS A 250 26.64 -10.28 5.82
N ALA A 251 25.52 -10.16 6.52
CA ALA A 251 25.48 -10.07 7.98
C ALA A 251 24.05 -10.32 8.47
N HIS A 252 23.62 -11.58 8.45
CA HIS A 252 22.73 -12.25 9.41
C HIS A 252 22.19 -13.54 8.78
N SER A 253 23.06 -14.54 8.70
CA SER A 253 22.64 -15.94 8.71
C SER A 253 23.16 -16.52 10.01
N HIS A 254 22.31 -16.65 11.02
CA HIS A 254 22.28 -17.83 11.86
C HIS A 254 20.86 -18.01 12.42
N ALA A 255 20.33 -19.22 12.24
CA ALA A 255 19.10 -19.78 12.80
C ALA A 255 17.74 -19.17 12.37
N CYS A 256 17.22 -19.61 11.22
CA CYS A 256 15.85 -20.14 11.13
C CYS A 256 15.63 -20.78 9.75
N SER A 257 15.34 -22.07 9.75
CA SER A 257 14.90 -22.82 8.59
C SER A 257 13.57 -22.25 8.06
N VAL A 258 13.59 -21.57 6.91
CA VAL A 258 12.36 -21.03 6.27
C VAL A 258 12.38 -21.28 4.76
N LYS A 259 11.53 -22.21 4.34
CA LYS A 259 11.03 -22.37 2.96
C LYS A 259 10.00 -21.27 2.62
N PRO A 260 9.67 -21.10 1.33
CA PRO A 260 10.29 -20.20 0.36
C PRO A 260 9.86 -18.72 0.52
N LEU A 261 10.71 -17.82 0.05
CA LEU A 261 10.52 -16.37 -0.03
C LEU A 261 9.30 -15.98 -0.89
N SER A 262 8.08 -16.08 -0.37
CA SER A 262 6.91 -15.52 -1.04
C SER A 262 6.85 -14.01 -0.79
N LEU A 263 6.89 -13.22 -1.87
CA LEU A 263 6.70 -11.76 -1.95
C LEU A 263 7.96 -10.90 -1.91
N PHE A 264 9.04 -11.40 -2.52
CA PHE A 264 10.04 -10.53 -3.11
C PHE A 264 9.44 -9.88 -4.39
N GLN A 265 9.53 -8.54 -4.44
CA GLN A 265 9.85 -7.80 -5.67
C GLN A 265 8.76 -7.59 -6.75
N ILE A 266 7.62 -6.94 -6.47
CA ILE A 266 6.93 -6.25 -7.59
C ILE A 266 7.85 -5.13 -8.10
N PHE A 267 8.36 -4.33 -7.17
CA PHE A 267 9.27 -3.24 -7.47
C PHE A 267 10.55 -3.68 -8.24
N PHE A 268 11.29 -4.69 -7.76
CA PHE A 268 12.55 -5.07 -8.42
C PHE A 268 12.32 -5.83 -9.72
N LEU A 269 11.26 -6.64 -9.84
CA LEU A 269 10.96 -7.32 -11.10
C LEU A 269 10.45 -6.35 -12.18
N ASP A 270 9.77 -5.27 -11.78
CA ASP A 270 9.38 -4.21 -12.73
C ASP A 270 10.59 -3.41 -13.26
N ASN A 271 11.70 -3.42 -12.53
CA ASN A 271 12.88 -2.58 -12.78
C ASN A 271 14.15 -3.35 -13.16
N VAL A 272 14.06 -4.66 -13.36
CA VAL A 272 15.16 -5.52 -13.84
C VAL A 272 14.86 -5.94 -15.27
N ASP A 273 15.87 -5.90 -16.14
CA ASP A 273 15.77 -6.45 -17.48
C ASP A 273 15.68 -7.97 -17.42
N LEU A 274 14.45 -8.44 -17.55
CA LEU A 274 14.09 -9.84 -17.68
C LEU A 274 13.69 -10.14 -19.15
N GLY A 275 14.03 -9.25 -20.08
CA GLY A 275 13.67 -9.35 -21.49
C GLY A 275 12.15 -9.48 -21.69
N ILE A 276 11.73 -10.60 -22.27
CA ILE A 276 10.31 -10.87 -22.59
C ILE A 276 9.39 -10.92 -21.35
N PHE A 277 9.94 -11.07 -20.15
CA PHE A 277 9.16 -11.16 -18.92
C PHE A 277 8.86 -9.79 -18.29
N ASN A 278 9.49 -8.70 -18.77
CA ASN A 278 9.17 -7.35 -18.31
C ASN A 278 7.72 -6.98 -18.62
N LYS A 279 7.10 -6.26 -17.67
CA LYS A 279 5.76 -5.72 -17.83
C LYS A 279 5.81 -4.35 -18.51
N LYS A 280 4.81 -4.05 -19.35
CA LYS A 280 4.71 -2.74 -19.98
C LYS A 280 4.27 -1.72 -18.94
N HIS A 281 4.89 -0.55 -18.93
CA HIS A 281 4.62 0.53 -17.97
C HIS A 281 3.35 1.33 -18.27
N ASN A 282 2.61 0.96 -19.31
CA ASN A 282 1.36 1.58 -19.70
C ASN A 282 0.11 0.98 -19.00
N VAL A 283 0.30 -0.01 -18.11
CA VAL A 283 -0.79 -0.63 -17.36
C VAL A 283 -0.90 0.01 -15.97
N LEU A 284 -2.02 0.68 -15.71
CA LEU A 284 -2.36 1.29 -14.42
C LEU A 284 -3.66 0.71 -13.80
N PRO A 285 -3.77 0.63 -12.45
CA PRO A 285 -2.69 0.75 -11.48
C PRO A 285 -1.61 -0.31 -11.65
N ARG A 286 -0.34 0.04 -11.35
CA ARG A 286 0.80 -0.88 -11.53
C ARG A 286 0.62 -2.18 -10.78
N ILE A 287 -0.05 -2.14 -9.63
CA ILE A 287 -0.23 -3.32 -8.77
C ILE A 287 -1.03 -4.45 -9.45
N SER A 288 -1.86 -4.15 -10.46
CA SER A 288 -2.61 -5.17 -11.22
C SER A 288 -1.73 -6.07 -12.08
N ASP A 289 -0.61 -5.54 -12.57
CA ASP A 289 0.15 -6.19 -13.65
C ASP A 289 1.00 -7.37 -13.12
N PHE A 290 1.02 -7.57 -11.81
CA PHE A 290 1.87 -8.53 -11.12
C PHE A 290 1.04 -9.61 -10.41
N ASP A 291 0.49 -10.54 -11.19
CA ASP A 291 -0.18 -11.73 -10.66
C ASP A 291 0.81 -12.71 -10.01
N GLN A 292 0.32 -13.75 -9.32
CA GLN A 292 1.20 -14.70 -8.63
C GLN A 292 2.12 -15.48 -9.58
N ASN A 293 1.65 -15.88 -10.76
CA ASN A 293 2.44 -16.66 -11.70
C ASN A 293 3.47 -15.78 -12.42
N SER A 294 3.07 -14.59 -12.86
CA SER A 294 4.01 -13.60 -13.42
C SER A 294 5.11 -13.29 -12.42
N ARG A 295 4.77 -13.05 -11.14
CA ARG A 295 5.77 -12.81 -10.09
C ARG A 295 6.67 -14.02 -9.86
N LYS A 296 6.11 -15.23 -9.75
CA LYS A 296 6.91 -16.46 -9.59
C LYS A 296 7.91 -16.63 -10.73
N ASN A 297 7.45 -16.48 -11.97
CA ASN A 297 8.29 -16.64 -13.16
C ASN A 297 9.39 -15.57 -13.20
N MET A 298 9.02 -14.30 -13.00
CA MET A 298 9.98 -13.20 -12.97
C MET A 298 11.01 -13.39 -11.83
N ILE A 299 10.61 -13.87 -10.65
CA ILE A 299 11.54 -14.21 -9.55
C ILE A 299 12.49 -15.33 -9.97
N THR A 300 11.96 -16.41 -10.55
CA THR A 300 12.78 -17.55 -11.01
C THR A 300 13.84 -17.12 -12.03
N ILE A 301 13.47 -16.27 -12.98
CA ILE A 301 14.40 -15.73 -13.98
C ILE A 301 15.39 -14.75 -13.35
N ALA A 302 14.96 -14.01 -12.33
CA ALA A 302 15.82 -13.06 -11.64
C ALA A 302 16.85 -13.71 -10.70
N THR A 303 16.61 -14.95 -10.26
CA THR A 303 17.51 -15.71 -9.39
C THR A 303 18.53 -16.55 -10.17
N ASP A 304 19.81 -16.49 -9.78
CA ASP A 304 20.90 -17.25 -10.42
C ASP A 304 20.68 -18.78 -10.30
N ILE A 305 20.73 -19.49 -11.44
CA ILE A 305 20.64 -20.96 -11.50
C ILE A 305 21.79 -21.57 -10.69
N GLY A 306 21.46 -22.43 -9.72
CA GLY A 306 22.42 -23.22 -8.94
C GLY A 306 22.99 -22.54 -7.67
N LYS A 307 22.60 -21.30 -7.33
CA LYS A 307 23.08 -20.60 -6.11
C LYS A 307 22.04 -20.36 -5.00
N GLY A 308 20.89 -21.05 -5.06
CA GLY A 308 19.82 -20.89 -4.07
C GLY A 308 18.99 -19.61 -4.25
N PRO A 309 17.82 -19.50 -3.60
CA PRO A 309 16.72 -18.57 -3.97
C PRO A 309 16.94 -17.08 -3.60
N THR A 310 18.19 -16.62 -3.47
CA THR A 310 18.51 -15.27 -2.96
C THR A 310 19.67 -14.57 -3.67
N SER A 311 20.22 -15.13 -4.75
CA SER A 311 21.28 -14.48 -5.53
C SER A 311 20.71 -13.84 -6.79
N TYR A 312 20.69 -12.51 -6.83
CA TYR A 312 20.19 -11.68 -7.95
C TYR A 312 21.34 -10.96 -8.68
N VAL A 313 22.56 -11.50 -8.58
CA VAL A 313 23.81 -10.78 -8.88
C VAL A 313 24.01 -10.53 -10.38
N LYS A 314 23.38 -11.31 -11.26
CA LYS A 314 23.53 -11.22 -12.72
C LYS A 314 22.43 -10.42 -13.45
N CYS A 315 21.41 -9.93 -12.75
CA CYS A 315 20.28 -9.24 -13.38
C CYS A 315 20.65 -7.81 -13.83
N MET A 316 20.55 -7.52 -15.13
CA MET A 316 20.73 -6.18 -15.68
C MET A 316 19.49 -5.32 -15.44
N VAL A 317 19.61 -3.99 -15.46
CA VAL A 317 18.49 -3.06 -15.24
C VAL A 317 17.87 -2.68 -16.59
N ASN A 318 16.54 -2.67 -16.70
CA ASN A 318 15.86 -2.33 -17.95
C ASN A 318 15.80 -0.81 -18.16
N ILE A 319 16.58 -0.30 -19.13
CA ILE A 319 16.74 1.14 -19.40
C ILE A 319 15.56 1.73 -20.19
N ALA A 320 14.86 0.94 -21.00
CA ALA A 320 13.78 1.41 -21.88
C ALA A 320 12.49 1.81 -21.11
N ALA A 321 12.30 1.27 -19.90
CA ALA A 321 11.20 1.61 -18.99
C ALA A 321 11.27 3.05 -18.42
N GLN A 322 12.38 3.75 -18.62
CA GLN A 322 12.71 5.00 -17.91
C GLN A 322 12.37 6.27 -18.71
N MET A 323 11.97 6.18 -19.98
CA MET A 323 11.84 7.32 -20.90
C MET A 323 10.41 7.86 -21.10
N THR A 324 9.37 7.21 -20.57
CA THR A 324 7.99 7.70 -20.70
C THR A 324 7.51 8.33 -19.40
N THR A 325 7.59 9.66 -19.38
CA THR A 325 7.02 10.64 -18.43
C THR A 325 5.58 10.36 -18.01
#